data_AF-A0A9P6SED5-F1
#
_entry.id   AF-A0A9P6SED5-F1
#
_cell.length_a   1.000
_cell.length_b   1.000
_cell.length_c   1.000
_cell.angle_alpha   90.00
_cell.angle_beta   90.00
_cell.angle_gamma   90.00
#
_symmetry.space_group_name_H-M   'P 1'
#
loop_
_entity.id
_entity.type
_entity.pdbx_description
1 polymer ?
#
loop_
_entity_poly.entity_id
_entity_poly.type
_entity_poly.pdbx_seq_one_letter_code
_entity_poly.pdbx_strand_id
1 'polypeptide(L)'
;MRNHRGEVSFPGGKRDPTDKTVLDTALREMEEEVFISRDKVEVLGECAPLPNKGCTMKVHPFVGFLKDPIEDLKAIRFNEDEVQKVFTVPLQDLMNPEKRSMVQFRNSKFLYPVWKVEEENITIWGLTAFILDGVLRRISKEGPAQAIEIPKGTKVERYRPPKPSA
;
A
#
# COMPACT_ATOMS: atom_id res chain seq x y z
N MET A 1 3.74 -5.44 -20.08
CA MET A 1 3.45 -6.65 -19.27
C MET A 1 3.50 -6.25 -17.80
N ARG A 2 2.36 -5.89 -17.19
CA ARG A 2 2.23 -5.69 -15.73
C ARG A 2 0.92 -6.38 -15.29
N ASN A 3 1.02 -7.31 -14.33
CA ASN A 3 -0.02 -8.30 -14.02
C ASN A 3 -0.83 -7.96 -12.76
N HIS A 4 -1.04 -6.67 -12.49
CA HIS A 4 -1.76 -6.16 -11.31
C HIS A 4 -2.87 -5.16 -11.70
N ARG A 5 -3.54 -5.35 -12.84
CA ARG A 5 -4.68 -4.51 -13.23
C ARG A 5 -5.76 -4.57 -12.15
N GLY A 6 -6.01 -3.43 -11.51
CA GLY A 6 -7.06 -3.25 -10.49
C GLY A 6 -6.63 -3.46 -9.03
N GLU A 7 -5.34 -3.67 -8.72
CA GLU A 7 -4.86 -3.72 -7.34
C GLU A 7 -4.34 -2.35 -6.87
N VAL A 8 -4.71 -1.95 -5.65
CA VAL A 8 -4.17 -0.73 -5.02
C VAL A 8 -2.73 -0.98 -4.57
N SER A 9 -1.81 -0.09 -4.94
CA SER A 9 -0.41 -0.15 -4.52
C SER A 9 0.14 1.25 -4.25
N PHE A 10 1.21 1.32 -3.46
CA PHE A 10 2.06 2.51 -3.40
C PHE A 10 2.96 2.56 -4.64
N PRO A 11 3.43 3.75 -5.07
CA PRO A 11 4.38 3.85 -6.16
C PRO A 11 5.61 2.98 -5.90
N GLY A 12 6.05 2.26 -6.92
CA GLY A 12 7.19 1.34 -6.77
C GLY A 12 7.21 0.20 -7.77
N GLY A 13 8.38 -0.40 -7.92
CA GLY A 13 8.59 -1.43 -8.91
C GLY A 13 9.82 -2.29 -8.64
N LYS A 14 10.31 -2.91 -9.71
CA LYS A 14 11.49 -3.76 -9.63
C LYS A 14 12.73 -2.89 -9.76
N ARG A 15 13.78 -3.27 -9.04
CA ARG A 15 15.10 -2.65 -9.17
C ARG A 15 15.61 -2.79 -10.60
N ASP A 16 15.99 -1.68 -11.19
CA ASP A 16 16.71 -1.61 -12.46
C ASP A 16 18.23 -1.73 -12.21
N PRO A 17 19.03 -2.32 -13.12
CA PRO A 17 20.49 -2.38 -12.99
C PRO A 17 21.17 -1.01 -12.79
N THR A 18 20.54 0.08 -13.22
CA THR A 18 21.04 1.46 -13.07
C THR A 18 20.75 2.06 -11.69
N ASP A 19 19.85 1.46 -10.90
CA ASP A 19 19.54 1.92 -9.54
C ASP A 19 20.69 1.58 -8.58
N LYS A 20 21.30 2.61 -7.98
CA LYS A 20 22.43 2.45 -7.05
C LYS A 20 21.99 1.79 -5.74
N THR A 21 20.80 2.15 -5.25
CA THR A 21 20.20 1.64 -4.01
C THR A 21 18.73 1.25 -4.22
N VAL A 22 18.15 0.53 -3.25
CA VAL A 22 16.70 0.24 -3.25
C VAL A 22 15.85 1.50 -3.05
N LEU A 23 16.41 2.55 -2.44
CA LEU A 23 15.75 3.85 -2.34
C LEU A 23 15.71 4.55 -3.71
N ASP A 24 16.80 4.46 -4.49
CA ASP A 24 16.82 5.02 -5.85
C ASP A 24 15.73 4.37 -6.72
N THR A 25 15.50 3.06 -6.59
CA THR A 25 14.39 2.36 -7.23
C THR A 25 13.04 2.97 -6.83
N ALA A 26 12.78 3.14 -5.54
CA ALA A 26 11.51 3.68 -5.05
C ALA A 26 11.26 5.11 -5.56
N LEU A 27 12.30 5.95 -5.54
CA LEU A 27 12.22 7.34 -6.03
C LEU A 27 12.03 7.40 -7.55
N ARG A 28 12.76 6.57 -8.32
CA ARG A 28 12.61 6.48 -9.78
C ARG A 28 11.20 6.04 -10.16
N GLU A 29 10.68 4.98 -9.56
CA GLU A 29 9.34 4.47 -9.88
C GLU A 29 8.26 5.48 -9.47
N MET A 30 8.43 6.21 -8.36
CA MET A 30 7.54 7.33 -8.01
C MET A 30 7.56 8.44 -9.07
N GLU A 31 8.74 8.80 -9.57
CA GLU A 31 8.89 9.77 -10.66
C GLU A 31 8.23 9.28 -11.96
N GLU A 32 8.38 8.00 -12.30
CA GLU A 32 7.81 7.39 -13.51
C GLU A 32 6.30 7.22 -13.44
N GLU A 33 5.77 6.78 -12.29
CA GLU A 33 4.36 6.40 -12.13
C GLU A 33 3.46 7.59 -11.80
N VAL A 34 3.89 8.49 -10.90
CA VAL A 34 3.05 9.60 -10.39
C VAL A 34 3.66 10.98 -10.61
N PHE A 35 4.75 11.07 -11.38
CA PHE A 35 5.41 12.34 -11.76
C PHE A 35 5.78 13.26 -10.60
N ILE A 36 5.98 12.69 -9.41
CA ILE A 36 6.48 13.41 -8.24
C ILE A 36 7.99 13.34 -8.29
N SER A 37 8.64 14.49 -8.46
CA SER A 37 10.09 14.61 -8.44
C SER A 37 10.66 14.32 -7.05
N ARG A 38 11.78 13.59 -6.98
CA ARG A 38 12.40 13.18 -5.71
C ARG A 38 12.84 14.34 -4.82
N ASP A 39 13.11 15.52 -5.39
CA ASP A 39 13.45 16.74 -4.65
C ASP A 39 12.28 17.28 -3.80
N LYS A 40 11.04 16.96 -4.19
CA LYS A 40 9.82 17.30 -3.45
C LYS A 40 9.51 16.37 -2.29
N VAL A 41 10.29 15.31 -2.12
CA VAL A 41 10.11 14.32 -1.05
C VAL A 41 11.26 14.39 -0.06
N GLU A 42 10.92 14.44 1.22
CA GLU A 42 11.86 14.14 2.30
C GLU A 42 11.66 12.69 2.74
N VAL A 43 12.70 11.87 2.60
CA VAL A 43 12.63 10.46 3.00
C VAL A 43 12.81 10.36 4.51
N LEU A 44 11.76 9.95 5.22
CA LEU A 44 11.76 9.83 6.68
C LEU A 44 12.43 8.53 7.14
N GLY A 45 12.39 7.48 6.32
CA GLY A 45 13.11 6.23 6.60
C GLY A 45 12.55 5.01 5.88
N GLU A 46 13.26 3.89 6.07
CA GLU A 46 12.88 2.57 5.57
C GLU A 46 12.08 1.79 6.63
N CYS A 47 11.02 1.12 6.20
CA CYS A 47 10.29 0.16 7.02
C CYS A 47 10.90 -1.25 6.91
N ALA A 48 10.55 -2.13 7.84
CA ALA A 48 11.05 -3.51 7.81
C ALA A 48 10.71 -4.18 6.46
N PRO A 49 11.71 -4.71 5.72
CA PRO A 49 11.45 -5.37 4.46
C PRO A 49 10.60 -6.62 4.64
N LEU A 50 9.75 -6.91 3.66
CA LEU A 50 8.80 -8.01 3.71
C LEU A 50 8.76 -8.77 2.38
N PRO A 51 8.52 -10.10 2.40
CA PRO A 51 8.42 -10.87 1.18
C PRO A 51 7.16 -10.51 0.38
N ASN A 52 7.25 -10.58 -0.94
CA ASN A 52 6.04 -10.60 -1.78
C ASN A 52 5.23 -11.89 -1.55
N LYS A 53 4.03 -11.96 -2.13
CA LYS A 53 3.11 -13.11 -1.97
C LYS A 53 3.73 -14.48 -2.27
N GLY A 54 4.69 -14.55 -3.20
CA GLY A 54 5.36 -15.79 -3.60
C GLY A 54 6.66 -16.07 -2.87
N CYS A 55 7.08 -15.20 -1.94
CA CYS A 55 8.39 -15.23 -1.29
C CYS A 55 9.58 -15.26 -2.27
N THR A 56 9.39 -14.74 -3.49
CA THR A 56 10.42 -14.70 -4.54
C THR A 56 11.19 -13.38 -4.54
N MET A 57 10.63 -12.34 -3.93
CA MET A 57 11.22 -11.01 -3.87
C MET A 57 11.03 -10.42 -2.48
N LYS A 58 11.98 -9.60 -2.05
CA LYS A 58 11.88 -8.77 -0.86
C LYS A 58 11.50 -7.36 -1.27
N VAL A 59 10.44 -6.83 -0.65
CA VAL A 59 9.94 -5.48 -0.86
C VAL A 59 10.46 -4.59 0.25
N HIS A 60 10.94 -3.41 -0.11
CA HIS A 60 11.57 -2.42 0.78
C HIS A 60 10.71 -1.15 0.79
N PRO A 61 9.81 -0.98 1.78
CA PRO A 61 8.93 0.18 1.82
C PRO A 61 9.65 1.39 2.44
N PHE A 62 9.48 2.55 1.83
CA PHE A 62 9.99 3.82 2.35
C PHE A 62 8.82 4.75 2.71
N VAL A 63 8.99 5.53 3.77
CA VAL A 63 8.07 6.60 4.13
C VAL A 63 8.67 7.92 3.68
N GLY A 64 7.94 8.64 2.82
CA GLY A 64 8.30 9.96 2.35
C GLY A 64 7.30 11.01 2.83
N PHE A 65 7.80 12.20 3.15
CA PHE A 65 7.02 13.40 3.40
C PHE A 65 7.07 14.29 2.15
N LEU A 66 5.91 14.59 1.58
CA LEU A 66 5.81 15.56 0.49
C LEU A 66 5.96 16.97 1.07
N LYS A 67 6.98 17.70 0.62
CA LYS A 67 7.30 19.05 1.10
C LYS A 67 6.23 20.07 0.70
N ASP A 68 5.69 19.91 -0.50
CA ASP A 68 4.62 20.74 -1.04
C ASP A 68 3.27 20.05 -0.81
N PRO A 69 2.25 20.77 -0.27
CA PRO A 69 0.92 20.20 -0.16
C PRO A 69 0.32 19.95 -1.55
N ILE A 70 -0.46 18.88 -1.66
CA ILE A 70 -1.29 18.65 -2.84
C ILE A 70 -2.54 19.51 -2.70
N GLU A 71 -2.59 20.63 -3.43
CA GLU A 71 -3.72 21.57 -3.39
C GLU A 71 -4.95 21.03 -4.14
N ASP A 72 -4.75 20.33 -5.26
CA ASP A 72 -5.81 19.71 -6.04
C ASP A 72 -5.45 18.26 -6.42
N LEU A 73 -6.12 17.31 -5.78
CA LEU A 73 -5.98 15.89 -6.06
C LEU A 73 -6.37 15.53 -7.50
N LYS A 74 -7.31 16.25 -8.11
CA LYS A 74 -7.75 16.00 -9.49
C LYS A 74 -6.72 16.46 -10.52
N ALA A 75 -5.80 17.33 -10.13
CA ALA A 75 -4.72 17.83 -10.96
C ALA A 75 -3.45 16.97 -10.87
N ILE A 76 -3.43 15.91 -10.03
CA ILE A 76 -2.31 14.98 -9.99
C ILE A 76 -2.18 14.31 -11.35
N ARG A 77 -1.02 14.51 -11.98
CA ARG A 77 -0.64 13.82 -13.21
C ARG A 77 0.01 12.48 -12.84
N PHE A 78 -0.26 11.46 -13.63
CA PHE A 78 0.37 10.15 -13.50
C PHE A 78 0.53 9.53 -14.89
N ASN A 79 1.38 8.51 -14.98
CA ASN A 79 1.62 7.79 -16.23
C ASN A 79 0.46 6.83 -16.51
N GLU A 80 -0.42 7.19 -17.45
CA GLU A 80 -1.61 6.42 -17.80
C GLU A 80 -1.31 5.02 -18.39
N ASP A 81 -0.09 4.79 -18.88
CA ASP A 81 0.32 3.47 -19.37
C ASP A 81 0.54 2.45 -18.23
N GLU A 82 0.75 2.94 -17.01
CA GLU A 82 1.07 2.12 -15.84
C GLU A 82 0.07 2.28 -14.68
N VAL A 83 -0.50 3.48 -14.53
CA VAL A 83 -1.38 3.87 -13.43
C VAL A 83 -2.74 4.24 -13.96
N GLN A 84 -3.79 3.60 -13.42
CA GLN A 84 -5.17 3.89 -13.82
C GLN A 84 -5.76 5.09 -13.06
N LYS A 85 -5.35 5.28 -11.80
CA LYS A 85 -5.92 6.28 -10.89
C LYS A 85 -4.97 6.52 -9.72
N VAL A 86 -4.84 7.79 -9.32
CA VAL A 86 -4.22 8.20 -8.05
C VAL A 86 -5.31 8.76 -7.13
N PHE A 87 -5.18 8.48 -5.84
CA PHE A 87 -6.06 8.99 -4.80
C PHE A 87 -5.26 9.16 -3.50
N THR A 88 -5.85 9.84 -2.52
CA THR A 88 -5.31 9.90 -1.17
C THR A 88 -6.38 9.48 -0.17
N VAL A 89 -5.94 9.04 1.01
CA VAL A 89 -6.85 8.75 2.12
C VAL A 89 -6.39 9.58 3.32
N PRO A 90 -7.26 10.37 3.95
CA PRO A 90 -6.90 11.10 5.16
C PRO A 90 -6.31 10.15 6.21
N LEU A 91 -5.22 10.56 6.86
CA LEU A 91 -4.59 9.74 7.89
C LEU A 91 -5.56 9.40 9.03
N GLN A 92 -6.45 10.33 9.39
CA GLN A 92 -7.51 10.10 10.38
C GLN A 92 -8.43 8.93 10.00
N ASP A 93 -8.73 8.73 8.71
CA ASP A 93 -9.57 7.64 8.24
C ASP A 93 -8.82 6.32 8.25
N LEU A 94 -7.53 6.33 7.90
CA LEU A 94 -6.66 5.17 7.98
C LEU A 94 -6.46 4.69 9.43
N MET A 95 -6.47 5.65 10.36
CA MET A 95 -6.37 5.41 11.80
C MET A 95 -7.71 5.03 12.46
N ASN A 96 -8.85 5.24 11.80
CA ASN A 96 -10.16 4.92 12.35
C ASN A 96 -10.36 3.39 12.41
N PRO A 97 -10.52 2.79 13.61
CA PRO A 97 -10.74 1.35 13.74
C PRO A 97 -11.98 0.83 13.01
N GLU A 98 -13.01 1.67 12.82
CA GLU A 98 -14.25 1.29 12.11
C GLU A 98 -14.04 1.16 10.59
N LYS A 99 -13.05 1.88 10.02
CA LYS A 99 -12.68 1.80 8.60
C LYS A 99 -11.66 0.69 8.31
N ARG A 100 -11.25 -0.07 9.34
CA ARG A 100 -10.30 -1.18 9.27
C ARG A 100 -10.93 -2.49 9.71
N SER A 101 -10.86 -3.50 8.85
CA SER A 101 -11.35 -4.85 9.15
C SER A 101 -10.22 -5.88 9.13
N MET A 102 -10.35 -6.91 9.96
CA MET A 102 -9.47 -8.09 9.94
C MET A 102 -10.23 -9.26 9.32
N VAL A 103 -9.82 -9.67 8.12
CA VAL A 103 -10.57 -10.64 7.30
C VAL A 103 -9.75 -11.89 7.00
N GLN A 104 -10.42 -13.02 6.84
CA GLN A 104 -9.78 -14.24 6.36
C GLN A 104 -9.66 -14.18 4.83
N PHE A 105 -8.44 -14.28 4.31
CA PHE A 105 -8.23 -14.44 2.88
C PHE A 105 -8.27 -15.94 2.49
N ARG A 106 -9.25 -16.33 1.66
CA ARG A 106 -9.48 -17.72 1.23
C ARG A 106 -9.53 -18.69 2.44
N ASN A 107 -8.59 -19.63 2.51
CA ASN A 107 -8.45 -20.61 3.58
C ASN A 107 -7.19 -20.36 4.42
N SER A 108 -6.68 -19.13 4.44
CA SER A 108 -5.52 -18.79 5.27
C SER A 108 -5.83 -18.99 6.75
N LYS A 109 -4.81 -19.35 7.52
CA LYS A 109 -4.88 -19.48 8.99
C LYS A 109 -4.80 -18.13 9.72
N PHE A 110 -4.50 -17.06 8.99
CA PHE A 110 -4.30 -15.72 9.53
C PHE A 110 -5.42 -14.77 9.11
N LEU A 111 -5.65 -13.73 9.92
CA LEU A 111 -6.44 -12.57 9.53
C LEU A 111 -5.54 -11.50 8.90
N TYR A 112 -6.07 -10.85 7.88
CA TYR A 112 -5.39 -9.84 7.08
C TYR A 112 -6.08 -8.50 7.27
N PRO A 113 -5.33 -7.39 7.43
CA PRO A 113 -5.92 -6.08 7.50
C PRO A 113 -6.46 -5.67 6.12
N VAL A 114 -7.61 -5.03 6.12
CA VAL A 114 -8.26 -4.47 4.95
C VAL A 114 -8.87 -3.11 5.31
N TRP A 115 -8.72 -2.13 4.42
CA TRP A 115 -9.39 -0.83 4.51
C TRP A 115 -10.36 -0.68 3.34
N LYS A 116 -11.59 -0.27 3.65
CA LYS A 116 -12.56 0.16 2.65
C LYS A 116 -12.48 1.68 2.54
N VAL A 117 -12.25 2.19 1.34
CA VAL A 117 -12.23 3.63 1.05
C VAL A 117 -13.48 3.91 0.23
N GLU A 118 -14.55 4.32 0.91
CA GLU A 118 -15.89 4.43 0.33
C GLU A 118 -15.96 5.53 -0.72
N GLU A 119 -15.31 6.67 -0.44
CA GLU A 119 -15.24 7.85 -1.30
C GLU A 119 -14.61 7.53 -2.66
N GLU A 120 -13.66 6.59 -2.66
CA GLU A 120 -12.94 6.15 -3.85
C GLU A 120 -13.51 4.87 -4.48
N ASN A 121 -14.47 4.22 -3.80
CA ASN A 121 -15.02 2.91 -4.11
C ASN A 121 -13.93 1.84 -4.35
N ILE A 122 -12.93 1.80 -3.46
CA ILE A 122 -11.82 0.86 -3.53
C ILE A 122 -11.62 0.13 -2.21
N THR A 123 -10.88 -0.96 -2.27
CA THR A 123 -10.44 -1.70 -1.09
C THR A 123 -8.92 -1.83 -1.11
N ILE A 124 -8.27 -1.42 -0.02
CA ILE A 124 -6.84 -1.62 0.21
C ILE A 124 -6.66 -2.97 0.90
N TRP A 125 -5.96 -3.89 0.26
CA TRP A 125 -5.75 -5.24 0.76
C TRP A 125 -4.37 -5.78 0.33
N GLY A 126 -4.02 -6.99 0.78
CA GLY A 126 -2.81 -7.67 0.35
C GLY A 126 -1.54 -6.99 0.86
N LEU A 127 -0.49 -6.97 0.03
CA LEU A 127 0.83 -6.45 0.42
C LEU A 127 0.76 -4.96 0.80
N THR A 128 0.00 -4.17 0.06
CA THR A 128 -0.21 -2.74 0.33
C THR A 128 -0.81 -2.52 1.71
N ALA A 129 -1.83 -3.30 2.08
CA ALA A 129 -2.43 -3.24 3.41
C ALA A 129 -1.45 -3.65 4.53
N PHE A 130 -0.56 -4.62 4.28
CA PHE A 130 0.48 -4.98 5.26
C PHE A 130 1.52 -3.88 5.48
N ILE A 131 1.97 -3.25 4.38
CA ILE A 131 2.89 -2.11 4.46
C ILE A 131 2.22 -0.97 5.24
N LEU A 132 1.00 -0.62 4.86
CA LEU A 132 0.22 0.42 5.51
C LEU A 132 0.04 0.15 7.01
N ASP A 133 -0.40 -1.06 7.38
CA ASP A 133 -0.57 -1.47 8.77
C ASP A 133 0.73 -1.32 9.59
N GLY A 134 1.85 -1.72 9.01
CA GLY A 134 3.17 -1.61 9.64
C GLY A 134 3.62 -0.16 9.86
N VAL A 135 3.34 0.72 8.89
CA VAL A 135 3.63 2.17 9.02
C VAL A 135 2.75 2.80 10.08
N LEU A 136 1.43 2.59 10.03
CA LEU A 136 0.47 3.16 10.99
C LEU A 136 0.80 2.75 12.43
N ARG A 137 1.23 1.50 12.65
CA ARG A 137 1.69 1.01 13.97
C ARG A 137 2.94 1.70 14.50
N ARG A 138 3.77 2.29 13.65
CA ARG A 138 4.99 3.00 14.07
C ARG A 138 4.75 4.46 14.39
N ILE A 139 3.78 5.08 13.71
CA ILE A 139 3.47 6.51 13.88
C ILE A 139 2.39 6.78 14.93
N SER A 140 1.62 5.76 15.31
CA SER A 140 0.61 5.86 16.38
C SER A 140 1.10 5.28 17.71
N LYS A 141 0.74 5.93 18.82
CA LYS A 141 0.89 5.37 20.18
C LYS A 141 0.00 4.13 20.39
N GLU A 142 -1.16 4.12 19.73
CA GLU A 142 -2.11 3.01 19.68
C GLU A 142 -2.27 2.62 18.21
N GLY A 143 -1.33 1.82 17.72
CA GLY A 143 -1.36 1.30 16.36
C GLY A 143 -2.42 0.21 16.19
N PRO A 144 -2.93 -0.02 14.97
CA PRO A 144 -3.86 -1.11 14.72
C PRO A 144 -3.29 -2.48 15.14
N ALA A 145 -4.10 -3.34 15.77
CA ALA A 145 -3.65 -4.66 16.24
C ALA A 145 -3.08 -5.51 15.09
N GLN A 146 -1.98 -6.24 15.35
CA GLN A 146 -1.28 -7.06 14.34
C GLN A 146 -2.20 -8.09 13.67
N ALA A 147 -1.76 -8.68 12.55
CA ALA A 147 -2.37 -9.92 12.06
C ALA A 147 -2.39 -10.98 13.19
N ILE A 148 -3.58 -11.50 13.47
CA ILE A 148 -3.81 -12.49 14.55
C ILE A 148 -4.12 -13.84 13.90
N GLU A 149 -3.56 -14.91 14.44
CA GLU A 149 -3.98 -16.28 14.09
C GLU A 149 -5.45 -16.47 14.47
N ILE A 150 -6.24 -17.08 13.58
CA ILE A 150 -7.68 -17.26 13.82
C ILE A 150 -7.89 -18.28 14.94
N PRO A 151 -8.52 -17.92 16.08
CA PRO A 151 -8.81 -18.88 17.13
C PRO A 151 -9.80 -19.95 16.65
N LYS A 152 -9.69 -21.15 17.21
CA LYS A 152 -10.54 -22.28 16.84
C LYS A 152 -12.02 -21.96 17.13
N GLY A 153 -12.87 -22.08 16.12
CA GLY A 153 -14.33 -21.87 16.24
C GLY A 153 -14.80 -20.42 16.00
N THR A 154 -13.90 -19.48 15.74
CA THR A 154 -14.28 -18.09 15.44
C THR A 154 -14.94 -17.98 14.07
N LYS A 155 -16.14 -17.38 14.01
CA LYS A 155 -16.76 -16.95 12.75
C LYS A 155 -15.98 -15.75 12.23
N VAL A 156 -15.48 -15.84 11.00
CA VAL A 156 -14.66 -14.79 10.37
C VAL A 156 -15.31 -14.30 9.08
N GLU A 157 -15.25 -13.00 8.85
CA GLU A 157 -15.60 -12.42 7.54
C GLU A 157 -14.53 -12.81 6.51
N ARG A 158 -14.98 -13.24 5.32
CA ARG A 158 -14.09 -13.65 4.23
C ARG A 158 -14.04 -12.60 3.15
N TYR A 159 -12.86 -12.07 2.88
CA TYR A 159 -12.65 -11.17 1.77
C TYR A 159 -12.27 -11.94 0.49
N ARG A 160 -12.97 -11.61 -0.60
CA ARG A 160 -12.64 -12.06 -1.96
C ARG A 160 -12.26 -10.83 -2.77
N PRO A 161 -10.99 -10.70 -3.19
CA PRO A 161 -10.60 -9.63 -4.07
C PRO A 161 -11.45 -9.63 -5.34
N PRO A 162 -11.78 -8.46 -5.90
CA PRO A 162 -12.36 -8.40 -7.23
C PRO A 162 -11.44 -9.13 -8.21
N LYS A 163 -12.04 -9.84 -9.17
CA LYS A 163 -11.26 -10.45 -10.26
C LYS A 163 -10.63 -9.31 -11.06
N PRO A 164 -9.34 -9.39 -11.43
CA PRO A 164 -8.77 -8.47 -12.40
C PRO A 164 -9.69 -8.44 -13.63
N SER A 165 -10.05 -7.25 -14.10
CA SER A 165 -10.73 -7.09 -15.38
C SER A 165 -9.83 -7.68 -16.47
N ALA A 166 -10.40 -8.58 -17.27
CA ALA A 166 -9.73 -9.23 -18.40
C ALA A 166 -9.32 -8.19 -19.47
#